data_AF-A0A7V6CQP0-F1
#
_entry.id   AF-A0A7V6CQP0-F1
#
_cell.length_a   1.000
_cell.length_b   1.000
_cell.length_c   1.000
_cell.angle_alpha   90.00
_cell.angle_beta   90.00
_cell.angle_gamma   90.00
#
_symmetry.space_group_name_H-M   'P 1'
#
loop_
_entity.id
_entity.type
_entity.pdbx_description
1 polymer ?
#
loop_
_entity_poly.entity_id
_entity_poly.type
_entity_poly.pdbx_seq_one_letter_code
_entity_poly.pdbx_strand_id
1 'polypeptide(L)'
;MRNDGFESWRREGFRWRWSLIACLVLCWSSGLAQPRIQSLSATSLPRSGRLRISGIGFGAPSSSSFVTIGGVRCWTTRWTDTAITAYVPESLAPGSHPVQVVTPAGAS
;
A
#
# COMPACT_ATOMS: atom_id res chain seq x y z
N MET A 1 65.43 -7.59 -20.23
CA MET A 1 64.19 -6.79 -20.12
C MET A 1 63.11 -7.74 -19.62
N ARG A 2 62.61 -7.61 -18.39
CA ARG A 2 61.55 -6.67 -17.95
C ARG A 2 60.31 -6.78 -18.83
N ASN A 3 59.08 -6.93 -18.36
CA ASN A 3 58.43 -7.07 -17.06
C ASN A 3 56.98 -7.49 -17.38
N ASP A 4 56.29 -8.05 -16.40
CA ASP A 4 54.89 -8.44 -16.36
C ASP A 4 53.95 -7.28 -16.79
N GLY A 5 52.89 -7.63 -17.53
CA GLY A 5 52.04 -6.68 -18.24
C GLY A 5 50.56 -7.03 -18.24
N PHE A 6 50.01 -7.21 -17.04
CA PHE A 6 48.66 -6.76 -16.66
C PHE A 6 47.45 -7.43 -17.34
N GLU A 7 47.05 -8.57 -16.76
CA GLU A 7 45.64 -8.96 -16.60
C GLU A 7 44.88 -7.84 -15.88
N SER A 8 44.44 -6.81 -16.60
CA SER A 8 43.55 -5.78 -16.09
C SER A 8 43.08 -4.89 -17.24
N TRP A 9 42.03 -5.33 -17.92
CA TRP A 9 41.03 -4.40 -18.43
C TRP A 9 39.64 -4.97 -18.13
N ARG A 10 39.39 -5.23 -16.83
CA ARG A 10 38.06 -4.97 -16.27
C ARG A 10 37.73 -3.53 -16.62
N ARG A 11 36.61 -3.32 -17.30
CA ARG A 11 35.97 -2.05 -17.74
C ARG A 11 35.91 -1.97 -19.27
N GLU A 12 35.10 -2.85 -19.85
CA GLU A 12 34.69 -2.76 -21.24
C GLU A 12 33.79 -1.54 -21.42
N GLY A 13 34.35 -0.52 -22.06
CA GLY A 13 33.58 0.47 -22.80
C GLY A 13 32.82 -0.24 -23.90
N PHE A 14 31.58 -0.65 -23.60
CA PHE A 14 30.68 -1.21 -24.59
C PHE A 14 30.12 -0.09 -25.45
N ARG A 15 30.77 0.03 -26.60
CA ARG A 15 30.55 0.98 -27.69
C ARG A 15 29.09 0.91 -28.15
N TRP A 16 28.31 1.92 -27.78
CA TRP A 16 27.44 2.69 -28.68
C TRP A 16 27.22 2.10 -30.07
N ARG A 17 26.34 1.09 -30.20
CA ARG A 17 25.64 0.77 -31.46
C ARG A 17 24.54 -0.29 -31.34
N TRP A 18 23.67 -0.19 -30.34
CA TRP A 18 22.37 -0.88 -30.41
C TRP A 18 21.27 0.12 -30.08
N SER A 19 20.62 0.57 -31.16
CA SER A 19 19.45 1.43 -31.20
C SER A 19 18.38 1.02 -30.20
N LEU A 20 17.85 2.01 -29.48
CA LEU A 20 16.40 2.18 -29.27
C LEU A 20 15.58 0.91 -28.99
N ILE A 21 15.93 0.17 -27.94
CA ILE A 21 14.93 -0.39 -27.03
C ILE A 21 15.16 0.35 -25.71
N ALA A 22 15.02 1.67 -25.73
CA ALA A 22 13.84 2.28 -25.13
C ALA A 22 13.61 1.67 -23.75
N CYS A 23 14.23 2.25 -22.72
CA CYS A 23 13.53 2.61 -21.49
C CYS A 23 12.24 1.79 -21.21
N LEU A 24 12.32 0.46 -21.03
CA LEU A 24 11.22 -0.32 -20.46
C LEU A 24 11.37 -0.32 -18.94
N VAL A 25 11.68 0.87 -18.43
CA VAL A 25 11.23 1.36 -17.13
C VAL A 25 9.72 1.59 -17.24
N LEU A 26 8.98 0.56 -17.68
CA LEU A 26 7.57 0.42 -17.40
C LEU A 26 7.48 -0.57 -16.26
N CYS A 27 8.09 -0.21 -15.12
CA CYS A 27 7.42 -0.48 -13.87
C CYS A 27 6.14 0.33 -14.00
N TRP A 28 5.12 -0.30 -14.61
CA TRP A 28 3.80 0.26 -14.74
C TRP A 28 3.49 0.78 -13.35
N SER A 29 3.49 2.10 -13.20
CA SER A 29 2.92 2.72 -12.03
C SER A 29 1.46 2.36 -12.12
N SER A 30 1.08 1.23 -11.53
CA SER A 30 -0.29 0.94 -11.21
C SER A 30 -0.73 2.17 -10.44
N GLY A 31 -1.53 3.02 -11.09
CA GLY A 31 -2.15 4.19 -10.49
C GLY A 31 -3.09 3.70 -9.42
N LEU A 32 -2.52 3.30 -8.30
CA LEU A 32 -3.21 2.88 -7.12
C LEU A 32 -3.78 4.17 -6.55
N ALA A 33 -5.04 4.43 -6.89
CA ALA A 33 -5.78 5.56 -6.36
C ALA A 33 -5.66 5.52 -4.83
N GLN A 34 -5.21 6.61 -4.23
CA GLN A 34 -5.13 6.68 -2.77
C GLN A 34 -6.49 6.33 -2.18
N PRO A 35 -6.54 5.40 -1.20
CA PRO A 35 -7.80 5.01 -0.61
C PRO A 35 -8.42 6.25 0.04
N ARG A 36 -9.70 6.50 -0.19
CA ARG A 36 -10.36 7.67 0.39
C ARG A 36 -11.66 7.26 1.05
N ILE A 37 -11.74 7.50 2.35
CA ILE A 37 -12.96 7.30 3.13
C ILE A 37 -13.93 8.44 2.80
N GLN A 38 -15.13 8.09 2.34
CA GLN A 38 -16.19 9.07 2.06
C GLN A 38 -17.20 9.14 3.22
N SER A 39 -17.55 7.99 3.78
CA SER A 39 -18.50 7.94 4.89
C SER A 39 -18.31 6.72 5.77
N LEU A 40 -18.75 6.87 7.02
CA LEU A 40 -18.81 5.83 8.03
C LEU A 40 -20.27 5.60 8.39
N SER A 41 -20.69 4.35 8.54
CA SER A 41 -22.09 4.06 8.95
C SER A 41 -22.42 4.58 10.34
N ALA A 42 -21.43 4.69 11.23
CA ALA A 42 -21.57 5.29 12.54
C ALA A 42 -20.22 5.87 12.99
N THR A 43 -20.26 6.98 13.71
CA THR A 43 -19.09 7.61 14.34
C THR A 43 -18.95 7.23 15.81
N SER A 44 -20.02 6.71 16.42
CA SER A 44 -20.03 6.20 17.79
C SER A 44 -20.54 4.77 17.79
N LEU A 45 -19.70 3.85 18.24
CA LEU A 45 -19.98 2.42 18.31
C LEU A 45 -19.49 1.87 19.65
N PRO A 46 -20.18 0.86 20.20
CA PRO A 46 -19.65 0.11 21.34
C PRO A 46 -18.40 -0.69 20.92
N ARG A 47 -17.67 -1.22 21.92
CA ARG A 47 -16.63 -2.22 21.68
C ARG A 47 -17.20 -3.38 20.87
N SER A 48 -16.42 -3.90 19.92
CA SER A 48 -16.85 -4.95 18.98
C SER A 48 -18.06 -4.54 18.11
N GLY A 49 -18.37 -3.25 18.03
CA GLY A 49 -19.38 -2.72 17.13
C GLY A 49 -18.97 -2.92 15.67
N ARG A 50 -19.94 -3.22 14.82
CA ARG A 50 -19.73 -3.32 13.37
C ARG A 50 -19.64 -1.92 12.77
N LEU A 51 -18.49 -1.58 12.22
CA LEU A 51 -18.25 -0.36 11.46
C LEU A 51 -18.25 -0.69 9.96
N ARG A 52 -19.10 -0.03 9.19
CA ARG A 52 -19.02 -0.09 7.73
C ARG A 52 -18.48 1.23 7.19
N ILE A 53 -17.42 1.11 6.41
CA ILE A 53 -16.61 2.18 5.85
C ILE A 53 -16.88 2.17 4.35
N SER A 54 -17.36 3.29 3.81
CA SER A 54 -17.63 3.47 2.38
C SER A 54 -16.66 4.49 1.80
N GLY A 55 -16.18 4.23 0.60
CA GLY A 55 -15.19 5.08 -0.04
C GLY A 55 -14.83 4.61 -1.43
N ILE A 56 -13.63 4.99 -1.87
CA ILE A 56 -13.08 4.68 -3.18
C ILE A 56 -11.59 4.32 -3.06
N GLY A 57 -11.06 3.55 -4.01
CA GLY A 57 -9.63 3.25 -4.06
C GLY A 57 -9.16 2.28 -2.97
N PHE A 58 -10.08 1.52 -2.34
CA PHE A 58 -9.68 0.48 -1.40
C PHE A 58 -9.06 -0.72 -2.13
N GLY A 59 -9.39 -0.90 -3.41
CA GLY A 59 -8.90 -2.01 -4.23
C GLY A 59 -9.37 -3.38 -3.74
N ALA A 60 -8.80 -4.42 -4.33
CA ALA A 60 -9.03 -5.79 -3.92
C ALA A 60 -8.42 -6.08 -2.53
N PRO A 61 -9.00 -7.01 -1.75
CA PRO A 61 -8.37 -7.46 -0.51
C PRO A 61 -6.97 -8.02 -0.78
N SER A 62 -5.99 -7.54 -0.02
CA SER A 62 -4.59 -7.99 -0.10
C SER A 62 -4.07 -8.33 1.30
N SER A 63 -2.95 -9.05 1.37
CA SER A 63 -2.31 -9.39 2.65
C SER A 63 -1.84 -8.16 3.44
N SER A 64 -1.52 -7.07 2.74
CA SER A 64 -1.11 -5.78 3.31
C SER A 64 -2.26 -4.78 3.48
N SER A 65 -3.49 -5.13 3.09
CA SER A 65 -4.66 -4.28 3.29
C SER A 65 -5.22 -4.46 4.71
N PHE A 66 -5.37 -3.37 5.47
CA PHE A 66 -5.95 -3.41 6.81
C PHE A 66 -6.56 -2.06 7.20
N VAL A 67 -7.45 -2.09 8.18
CA VAL A 67 -8.04 -0.89 8.79
C VAL A 67 -7.45 -0.71 10.18
N THR A 68 -7.17 0.53 10.55
CA THR A 68 -6.77 0.91 11.91
C THR A 68 -7.72 1.93 12.49
N ILE A 69 -8.02 1.81 13.78
CA ILE A 69 -8.76 2.80 14.55
C ILE A 69 -7.87 3.21 15.73
N GLY A 70 -7.50 4.49 15.80
CA GLY A 70 -6.61 4.99 16.85
C GLY A 70 -5.24 4.30 16.87
N GLY A 71 -4.74 3.89 15.70
CA GLY A 71 -3.49 3.12 15.57
C GLY A 71 -3.60 1.63 15.86
N VAL A 72 -4.76 1.13 16.31
CA VAL A 72 -4.98 -0.30 16.57
C VAL A 72 -5.56 -0.98 15.33
N ARG A 73 -4.94 -2.09 14.91
CA ARG A 73 -5.42 -2.89 13.77
C ARG A 73 -6.77 -3.52 14.10
N CYS A 74 -7.74 -3.29 13.24
CA CYS A 74 -9.11 -3.76 13.39
C CYS A 74 -9.33 -5.07 12.63
N TRP A 75 -10.29 -5.85 13.09
CA TRP A 75 -10.72 -7.05 12.36
C TRP A 75 -11.68 -6.67 11.24
N THR A 76 -11.36 -7.04 10.00
CA THR A 76 -12.19 -6.82 8.82
C THR A 76 -12.78 -8.13 8.31
N THR A 77 -14.10 -8.19 8.16
CA THR A 77 -14.80 -9.39 7.66
C THR A 77 -15.13 -9.32 6.18
N ARG A 78 -15.30 -8.11 5.64
CA ARG A 78 -15.60 -7.93 4.21
C ARG A 78 -14.84 -6.74 3.68
N TRP A 79 -14.22 -6.91 2.52
CA TRP A 79 -13.44 -5.89 1.85
C TRP A 79 -13.78 -5.90 0.36
N THR A 80 -14.17 -4.74 -0.16
CA THR A 80 -14.35 -4.46 -1.57
C THR A 80 -13.71 -3.12 -1.89
N ASP A 81 -13.59 -2.80 -3.18
CA ASP A 81 -13.00 -1.53 -3.63
C ASP A 81 -13.68 -0.27 -3.04
N THR A 82 -14.98 -0.36 -2.77
CA THR A 82 -15.79 0.77 -2.31
C THR A 82 -16.35 0.62 -0.90
N ALA A 83 -16.23 -0.55 -0.27
CA ALA A 83 -16.82 -0.81 1.03
C ALA A 83 -16.00 -1.81 1.86
N ILE A 84 -15.81 -1.47 3.13
CA ILE A 84 -15.13 -2.32 4.11
C ILE A 84 -16.03 -2.49 5.34
N THR A 85 -16.15 -3.72 5.83
CA THR A 85 -16.81 -4.02 7.11
C THR A 85 -15.74 -4.41 8.11
N ALA A 86 -15.54 -3.56 9.11
CA ALA A 86 -14.58 -3.70 10.20
C ALA A 86 -15.28 -3.76 11.56
N TYR A 87 -14.57 -4.21 12.57
CA TYR A 87 -15.03 -4.24 13.96
C TYR A 87 -14.13 -3.39 14.84
N VAL A 88 -14.76 -2.64 15.76
CA VAL A 88 -14.03 -1.82 16.74
C VAL A 88 -13.30 -2.75 17.72
N PRO A 89 -11.97 -2.64 17.86
CA PRO A 89 -11.19 -3.49 18.76
C PRO A 89 -11.53 -3.18 20.22
N GLU A 90 -11.59 -4.22 21.06
CA GLU A 90 -11.91 -4.09 22.48
C GLU A 90 -10.81 -3.40 23.29
N SER A 91 -9.56 -3.50 22.82
CA SER A 91 -8.37 -2.91 23.43
C SER A 91 -8.33 -1.39 23.30
N LEU A 92 -9.23 -0.80 22.52
CA LEU A 92 -9.32 0.64 22.35
C LEU A 92 -10.02 1.28 23.56
N ALA A 93 -9.39 2.31 24.11
CA ALA A 93 -10.01 3.13 25.14
C ALA A 93 -11.24 3.87 24.57
N PRO A 94 -12.31 4.07 25.35
CA PRO A 94 -13.44 4.88 24.90
C PRO A 94 -12.98 6.31 24.60
N GLY A 95 -13.37 6.85 23.45
CA GLY A 95 -12.94 8.16 22.98
C GLY A 95 -13.11 8.34 21.49
N SER A 96 -12.71 9.50 20.99
CA SER A 96 -12.65 9.79 19.55
C SER A 96 -11.31 9.32 19.00
N HIS A 97 -11.34 8.47 17.99
CA HIS A 97 -10.15 7.88 17.38
C HIS A 97 -10.19 8.02 15.86
N PRO A 98 -9.07 8.36 15.20
CA PRO A 98 -9.02 8.42 13.76
C PRO A 98 -9.19 7.02 13.15
N VAL A 99 -9.96 6.93 12.07
CA VAL A 99 -10.11 5.72 11.26
C VAL A 99 -9.25 5.88 10.02
N GLN A 100 -8.38 4.91 9.75
CA GLN A 100 -7.50 4.92 8.59
C GLN A 100 -7.59 3.57 7.88
N VAL A 101 -7.66 3.62 6.55
CA VAL A 101 -7.58 2.44 5.68
C VAL A 101 -6.20 2.43 5.07
N VAL A 102 -5.47 1.33 5.23
CA VAL A 102 -4.15 1.12 4.64
C VAL A 102 -4.26 0.04 3.57
N THR A 103 -3.76 0.35 2.38
CA THR A 103 -3.71 -0.56 1.24
C THR A 103 -2.33 -0.48 0.59
N PRO A 104 -2.00 -1.38 -0.36
CA PRO A 104 -0.77 -1.25 -1.15
C PRO A 104 -0.64 0.10 -1.89
N ALA A 105 -1.75 0.80 -2.10
CA ALA A 105 -1.79 2.13 -2.71
C ALA A 105 -1.26 3.24 -1.81
N GLY A 106 -1.35 3.04 -0.50
CA GLY A 106 -1.17 4.07 0.50
C GLY A 106 -2.23 4.01 1.60
N ALA A 107 -2.29 5.08 2.38
CA ALA A 107 -3.26 5.27 3.45
C ALA A 107 -4.25 6.39 3.10
N SER A 108 -5.43 6.33 3.72
CA SER A 108 -6.53 7.30 3.53
C SER A 108 -6.44 8.52 4.41
#